data_AF-A0A231V3N2-F1
#
_entry.id   AF-A0A231V3N2-F1
#
_cell.length_a   1.000
_cell.length_b   1.000
_cell.length_c   1.000
_cell.angle_alpha   90.00
_cell.angle_beta   90.00
_cell.angle_gamma   90.00
#
_symmetry.space_group_name_H-M   'P 1'
#
loop_
_entity.id
_entity.type
_entity.pdbx_description
1 polymer ?
#
loop_
_entity_poly.entity_id
_entity_poly.type
_entity_poly.pdbx_seq_one_letter_code
_entity_poly.pdbx_strand_id
1 'polypeptide(L)'
;MTDTTEVLLDAETLAPLFKRALEKFVHGERDHILSGVSEQNLCFRLALALEHEREAAGLADYAVDTEHNRNGGQLKTILDDQMHPISIRVDIILHSRGNVRVQDNLIAVEMKRLEHPAEEKERDRMRLRAMTKASYDNLWSADGVTLPEHVCGYVLGYYLELDRSKPAFAVEVFEKGNQTMTFEVAF
;
A
#
# COMPACT_ATOMS: atom_id res chain seq x y z
N MET A 1 22.50 11.60 -26.07
CA MET A 1 21.45 10.76 -25.45
C MET A 1 22.06 10.20 -24.20
N THR A 2 21.76 10.79 -23.05
CA THR A 2 22.09 10.20 -21.76
C THR A 2 21.15 9.02 -21.57
N ASP A 3 21.74 7.84 -21.57
CA ASP A 3 21.10 6.60 -21.15
C ASP A 3 20.87 6.73 -19.64
N THR A 4 19.78 7.37 -19.25
CA THR A 4 19.35 7.42 -17.86
C THR A 4 18.77 6.05 -17.58
N THR A 5 19.60 5.14 -17.05
CA THR A 5 19.10 3.90 -16.47
C THR A 5 18.10 4.30 -15.39
N GLU A 6 16.80 4.09 -15.63
CA GLU A 6 15.77 4.31 -14.62
C GLU A 6 16.07 3.40 -13.43
N VAL A 7 16.45 4.00 -12.31
CA VAL A 7 16.71 3.28 -11.06
C VAL A 7 15.36 2.93 -10.46
N LEU A 8 15.06 1.65 -10.38
CA LEU A 8 13.85 1.15 -9.71
C LEU A 8 13.95 1.41 -8.21
N LEU A 9 12.86 1.86 -7.61
CA LEU A 9 12.74 2.08 -6.18
C LEU A 9 12.58 0.74 -5.47
N ASP A 10 13.43 0.46 -4.49
CA ASP A 10 13.40 -0.78 -3.73
C ASP A 10 12.85 -0.60 -2.32
N ALA A 11 12.79 -1.69 -1.56
CA ALA A 11 12.34 -1.68 -0.18
C ALA A 11 13.22 -0.77 0.71
N GLU A 12 14.53 -0.72 0.47
CA GLU A 12 15.47 0.11 1.24
C GLU A 12 15.19 1.60 1.02
N THR A 13 14.72 1.98 -0.16
CA THR A 13 14.34 3.36 -0.49
C THR A 13 12.94 3.72 0.04
N LEU A 14 11.98 2.82 -0.09
CA LEU A 14 10.57 3.08 0.21
C LEU A 14 10.23 2.94 1.69
N ALA A 15 10.86 2.02 2.42
CA ALA A 15 10.55 1.80 3.83
C ALA A 15 10.83 3.03 4.72
N PRO A 16 11.95 3.76 4.56
CA PRO A 16 12.18 5.01 5.30
C PRO A 16 11.14 6.09 4.98
N LEU A 17 10.69 6.17 3.73
CA LEU A 17 9.65 7.12 3.30
C LEU A 17 8.34 6.84 4.06
N PHE A 18 7.88 5.59 4.04
CA PHE A 18 6.67 5.21 4.76
C PHE A 18 6.80 5.37 6.27
N LYS A 19 7.94 4.99 6.85
CA LYS A 19 8.18 5.12 8.29
C LYS A 19 8.08 6.57 8.77
N ARG A 20 8.65 7.53 8.03
CA ARG A 20 8.54 8.95 8.36
C ARG A 20 7.10 9.46 8.24
N ALA A 21 6.36 9.01 7.22
CA ALA A 21 4.95 9.35 7.07
C ALA A 21 4.11 8.83 8.25
N LEU A 22 4.34 7.56 8.64
CA LEU A 22 3.67 6.94 9.77
C LEU A 22 4.00 7.66 11.09
N GLU A 23 5.27 7.97 11.35
CA GLU A 23 5.70 8.74 12.54
C GLU A 23 5.03 10.13 12.60
N LYS A 24 5.00 10.86 11.48
CA LYS A 24 4.31 12.16 11.40
C LYS A 24 2.82 12.01 11.67
N PHE A 25 2.18 11.00 11.10
CA PHE A 25 0.76 10.72 11.32
C PHE A 25 0.46 10.40 12.79
N VAL A 26 1.16 9.44 13.41
CA VAL A 26 0.82 9.01 14.77
C VAL A 26 1.07 10.10 15.82
N HIS A 27 2.09 10.94 15.63
CA HIS A 27 2.37 12.06 16.53
C HIS A 27 1.48 13.28 16.26
N GLY A 28 1.17 13.57 14.99
CA GLY A 28 0.32 14.70 14.60
C GLY A 28 -1.16 14.48 14.86
N GLU A 29 -1.63 13.23 14.78
CA GLU A 29 -3.05 12.86 14.90
C GLU A 29 -3.40 12.18 16.21
N ARG A 30 -2.54 12.22 17.22
CA ARG A 30 -2.71 11.48 18.48
C ARG A 30 -4.11 11.64 19.09
N ASP A 31 -4.54 12.87 19.33
CA ASP A 31 -5.85 13.14 19.94
C ASP A 31 -6.99 12.65 19.05
N HIS A 32 -6.80 12.74 17.73
CA HIS A 32 -7.75 12.30 16.72
C HIS A 32 -7.90 10.76 16.74
N ILE A 33 -6.77 10.03 16.78
CA ILE A 33 -6.72 8.56 16.92
C ILE A 33 -7.41 8.13 18.22
N LEU A 34 -7.11 8.80 19.33
CA LEU A 34 -7.67 8.48 20.65
C LEU A 34 -9.15 8.85 20.80
N SER A 35 -9.66 9.82 20.04
CA SER A 35 -11.09 10.18 20.06
C SER A 35 -12.01 9.15 19.40
N GLY A 36 -11.45 8.20 18.62
CA GLY A 36 -12.21 7.09 18.06
C GLY A 36 -12.95 7.40 16.77
N VAL A 37 -12.41 8.30 15.95
CA VAL A 37 -12.97 8.61 14.62
C VAL A 37 -12.98 7.39 13.69
N SER A 38 -13.63 7.46 12.53
CA SER A 38 -13.64 6.34 11.60
C SER A 38 -12.25 5.99 11.07
N GLU A 39 -12.02 4.72 10.72
CA GLU A 39 -10.80 4.26 10.04
C GLU A 39 -10.55 5.04 8.76
N GLN A 40 -11.60 5.32 7.98
CA GLN A 40 -11.52 6.13 6.76
C GLN A 40 -10.90 7.52 7.00
N ASN A 41 -11.22 8.15 8.14
CA ASN A 41 -10.61 9.42 8.48
C ASN A 41 -9.11 9.24 8.78
N LEU A 42 -8.74 8.24 9.58
CA LEU A 42 -7.35 7.93 9.89
C LEU A 42 -6.54 7.59 8.64
N CYS A 43 -7.10 6.79 7.73
CA CYS A 43 -6.51 6.48 6.43
C CYS A 43 -6.25 7.75 5.61
N PHE A 44 -7.22 8.66 5.54
CA PHE A 44 -7.04 9.94 4.86
C PHE A 44 -5.92 10.78 5.48
N ARG A 45 -5.84 10.86 6.81
CA ARG A 45 -4.77 11.61 7.49
C ARG A 45 -3.38 10.99 7.25
N LEU A 46 -3.28 9.66 7.27
CA LEU A 46 -2.04 8.95 6.92
C LEU A 46 -1.68 9.17 5.44
N ALA A 47 -2.67 9.16 4.53
CA ALA A 47 -2.44 9.42 3.12
C ALA A 47 -1.86 10.82 2.88
N LEU A 48 -2.33 11.85 3.61
CA LEU A 48 -1.74 13.18 3.55
C LEU A 48 -0.28 13.20 4.02
N ALA A 49 0.04 12.50 5.12
CA ALA A 49 1.42 12.40 5.60
C ALA A 49 2.32 11.68 4.57
N LEU A 50 1.81 10.64 3.93
CA LEU A 50 2.51 9.91 2.89
C LEU A 50 2.71 10.74 1.62
N GLU A 51 1.72 11.55 1.24
CA GLU A 51 1.81 12.47 0.09
C GLU A 51 2.90 13.53 0.30
N HIS A 52 2.99 14.10 1.51
CA HIS A 52 4.09 15.01 1.88
C HIS A 52 5.47 14.34 1.78
N GLU A 53 5.60 13.08 2.22
CA GLU A 53 6.86 12.33 2.11
C GLU A 53 7.19 11.96 0.66
N ARG A 54 6.18 11.64 -0.15
CA ARG A 54 6.31 11.41 -1.59
C ARG A 54 6.88 12.64 -2.30
N GLU A 55 6.33 13.82 -2.03
CA GLU A 55 6.83 15.09 -2.58
C GLU A 55 8.27 15.36 -2.16
N ALA A 56 8.58 15.19 -0.87
CA ALA A 56 9.93 15.38 -0.34
C ALA A 56 10.96 14.41 -0.95
N ALA A 57 10.51 13.21 -1.35
CA ALA A 57 11.33 12.22 -2.05
C ALA A 57 11.47 12.49 -3.56
N GLY A 58 10.83 13.52 -4.11
CA GLY A 58 10.91 13.87 -5.52
C GLY A 58 10.12 12.94 -6.46
N LEU A 59 9.16 12.18 -5.92
CA LEU A 59 8.38 11.19 -6.68
C LEU A 59 7.20 11.83 -7.43
N ALA A 60 7.47 12.84 -8.26
CA ALA A 60 6.46 13.69 -8.90
C ALA A 60 5.47 12.94 -9.81
N ASP A 61 5.90 11.85 -10.44
CA ASP A 61 5.06 11.01 -11.32
C ASP A 61 4.19 9.99 -10.58
N TYR A 62 4.35 9.92 -9.25
CA TYR A 62 3.55 9.08 -8.37
C TYR A 62 2.53 9.91 -7.61
N ALA A 63 1.47 9.25 -7.14
CA ALA A 63 0.41 9.84 -6.34
C ALA A 63 0.01 8.89 -5.21
N VAL A 64 -0.36 9.45 -4.05
CA VAL A 64 -1.05 8.71 -2.99
C VAL A 64 -2.56 8.80 -3.20
N ASP A 65 -3.21 7.66 -3.38
CA ASP A 65 -4.66 7.56 -3.53
C ASP A 65 -5.28 6.69 -2.45
N THR A 66 -6.45 7.10 -1.93
CA THR A 66 -7.24 6.31 -0.99
C THR A 66 -8.34 5.53 -1.69
N GLU A 67 -8.59 4.29 -1.29
CA GLU A 67 -9.69 3.44 -1.78
C GLU A 67 -9.74 3.28 -3.31
N HIS A 68 -8.58 3.37 -3.96
CA HIS A 68 -8.48 3.42 -5.41
C HIS A 68 -8.74 2.05 -6.03
N ASN A 69 -9.94 1.87 -6.59
CA ASN A 69 -10.41 0.58 -7.08
C ASN A 69 -10.56 0.50 -8.62
N ARG A 70 -9.94 1.41 -9.39
CA ARG A 70 -10.06 1.43 -10.86
C ARG A 70 -8.73 1.44 -11.61
N ASN A 71 -8.66 0.76 -12.75
CA ASN A 71 -7.58 0.84 -13.74
C ASN A 71 -8.20 1.13 -15.11
N GLY A 72 -7.92 2.28 -15.72
CA GLY A 72 -8.50 2.64 -17.02
C GLY A 72 -10.04 2.65 -17.06
N GLY A 73 -10.70 2.88 -15.91
CA GLY A 73 -12.16 2.85 -15.77
C GLY A 73 -12.75 1.51 -15.32
N GLN A 74 -12.00 0.40 -15.43
CA GLN A 74 -12.42 -0.93 -14.97
C GLN A 74 -12.11 -1.16 -13.50
N LEU A 75 -12.87 -2.03 -12.81
CA LEU A 75 -12.57 -2.40 -11.42
C LEU A 75 -11.23 -3.14 -11.34
N LYS A 76 -10.35 -2.70 -10.43
CA LYS A 76 -9.10 -3.39 -10.11
C LYS A 76 -9.44 -4.75 -9.48
N THR A 77 -8.78 -5.80 -9.95
CA THR A 77 -8.88 -7.13 -9.34
C THR A 77 -7.49 -7.63 -8.95
N ILE A 78 -7.42 -8.57 -8.02
CA ILE A 78 -6.25 -9.42 -7.75
C ILE A 78 -6.63 -10.87 -7.99
N LEU A 79 -5.63 -11.72 -8.21
CA LEU A 79 -5.84 -13.17 -8.14
C LEU A 79 -5.56 -13.63 -6.71
N ASP A 80 -6.50 -14.36 -6.13
CA ASP A 80 -6.28 -15.09 -4.88
C ASP A 80 -5.39 -16.31 -5.11
N ASP A 81 -5.08 -17.05 -4.04
CA ASP A 81 -4.24 -18.25 -4.12
C ASP A 81 -4.89 -19.41 -4.91
N GLN A 82 -6.16 -19.28 -5.27
CA GLN A 82 -6.92 -20.23 -6.09
C GLN A 82 -7.10 -19.72 -7.53
N MET A 83 -6.44 -18.62 -7.91
CA MET A 83 -6.53 -17.96 -9.22
C MET A 83 -7.93 -17.40 -9.54
N HIS A 84 -8.73 -17.07 -8.53
CA HIS A 84 -9.99 -16.35 -8.72
C HIS A 84 -9.79 -14.83 -8.68
N PRO A 85 -10.40 -14.08 -9.60
CA PRO A 85 -10.35 -12.62 -9.57
C PRO A 85 -11.22 -12.06 -8.45
N ILE A 86 -10.61 -11.26 -7.58
CA ILE A 86 -11.29 -10.55 -6.48
C ILE A 86 -11.11 -9.06 -6.68
N SER A 87 -12.21 -8.29 -6.68
CA SER A 87 -12.14 -6.84 -6.72
C SER A 87 -11.38 -6.29 -5.51
N ILE A 88 -10.43 -5.39 -5.73
CA ILE A 88 -9.68 -4.78 -4.65
C ILE A 88 -10.13 -3.35 -4.37
N ARG A 89 -10.27 -3.06 -3.08
CA ARG A 89 -10.32 -1.72 -2.52
C ARG A 89 -9.33 -1.75 -1.36
N VAL A 90 -8.19 -1.13 -1.59
CA VAL A 90 -7.10 -0.99 -0.62
C VAL A 90 -7.23 0.39 0.00
N ASP A 91 -6.98 0.51 1.30
CA ASP A 91 -7.20 1.78 2.00
C ASP A 91 -6.33 2.91 1.44
N ILE A 92 -5.04 2.65 1.21
CA ILE A 92 -4.09 3.61 0.62
C ILE A 92 -3.16 2.92 -0.36
N ILE A 93 -2.90 3.55 -1.51
CA ILE A 93 -1.85 3.14 -2.44
C ILE A 93 -0.96 4.33 -2.83
N LEU A 94 0.33 4.06 -3.03
CA LEU A 94 1.27 4.93 -3.71
C LEU A 94 1.63 4.29 -5.05
N HIS A 95 1.21 4.93 -6.14
CA HIS A 95 1.35 4.41 -7.51
C HIS A 95 1.46 5.53 -8.54
N SER A 96 1.87 5.21 -9.76
CA SER A 96 2.03 6.19 -10.84
C SER A 96 0.73 6.44 -11.63
N ARG A 97 -0.37 5.75 -11.28
CA ARG A 97 -1.61 5.69 -12.05
C ARG A 97 -1.38 5.21 -13.49
N GLY A 98 -0.38 4.37 -13.70
CA GLY A 98 0.04 3.83 -15.00
C GLY A 98 1.00 4.72 -15.80
N ASN A 99 1.46 5.85 -15.28
CA ASN A 99 2.40 6.74 -15.97
C ASN A 99 3.83 6.19 -16.04
N VAL A 100 4.28 5.49 -14.99
CA VAL A 100 5.60 4.86 -14.89
C VAL A 100 5.44 3.35 -15.06
N ARG A 101 5.42 2.88 -16.31
CA ARG A 101 5.10 1.47 -16.64
C ARG A 101 6.10 0.47 -16.08
N VAL A 102 7.38 0.85 -15.99
CA VAL A 102 8.43 -0.03 -15.48
C VAL A 102 8.24 -0.34 -14.00
N GLN A 103 7.55 0.55 -13.26
CA GLN A 103 7.29 0.40 -11.83
C GLN A 103 6.10 1.25 -11.41
N ASP A 104 4.90 0.80 -11.74
CA ASP A 104 3.68 1.57 -11.45
C ASP A 104 3.36 1.58 -9.96
N ASN A 105 3.50 0.43 -9.30
CA ASN A 105 3.02 0.20 -7.94
C ASN A 105 4.17 0.24 -6.93
N LEU A 106 4.12 1.14 -5.94
CA LEU A 106 5.18 1.26 -4.92
C LEU A 106 4.74 0.71 -3.57
N ILE A 107 3.70 1.30 -2.96
CA ILE A 107 3.29 0.97 -1.59
C ILE A 107 1.78 0.73 -1.54
N ALA A 108 1.35 -0.34 -0.88
CA ALA A 108 -0.05 -0.60 -0.53
C ALA A 108 -0.21 -0.63 1.00
N VAL A 109 -1.31 -0.10 1.50
CA VAL A 109 -1.57 0.00 2.94
C VAL A 109 -3.00 -0.41 3.24
N GLU A 110 -3.15 -1.28 4.24
CA GLU A 110 -4.43 -1.65 4.86
C GLU A 110 -4.40 -1.23 6.33
N MET A 111 -5.49 -0.65 6.83
CA MET A 111 -5.63 -0.22 8.22
C MET A 111 -6.87 -0.84 8.85
N LYS A 112 -6.70 -1.44 10.02
CA LYS A 112 -7.78 -2.02 10.81
C LYS A 112 -7.66 -1.68 12.27
N ARG A 113 -8.79 -1.65 12.97
CA ARG A 113 -8.83 -1.66 14.43
C ARG A 113 -8.76 -3.08 14.97
N LEU A 114 -8.22 -3.20 16.18
CA LEU A 114 -8.08 -4.48 16.87
C LEU A 114 -9.43 -5.18 17.07
N GLU A 115 -10.55 -4.45 17.17
CA GLU A 115 -11.86 -5.05 17.40
C GLU A 115 -12.47 -5.73 16.15
N HIS A 116 -11.89 -5.55 14.96
CA HIS A 116 -12.38 -6.21 13.74
C HIS A 116 -12.26 -7.74 13.83
N PRO A 117 -13.18 -8.50 13.18
CA PRO A 117 -13.10 -9.95 13.12
C PRO A 117 -11.79 -10.44 12.50
N ALA A 118 -11.23 -11.53 13.04
CA ALA A 118 -9.98 -12.11 12.55
C ALA A 118 -10.01 -12.46 11.04
N GLU A 119 -11.16 -12.90 10.54
CA GLU A 119 -11.37 -13.23 9.13
C GLU A 119 -11.23 -12.02 8.20
N GLU A 120 -11.70 -10.84 8.62
CA GLU A 120 -11.55 -9.61 7.83
C GLU A 120 -10.09 -9.20 7.75
N LYS A 121 -9.39 -9.27 8.88
CA LYS A 121 -7.95 -8.95 8.97
C LYS A 121 -7.12 -9.90 8.12
N GLU A 122 -7.44 -11.20 8.13
CA GLU A 122 -6.74 -12.17 7.30
C GLU A 122 -6.98 -11.92 5.82
N ARG A 123 -8.19 -11.50 5.42
CA ARG A 123 -8.48 -11.10 4.04
C ARG A 123 -7.62 -9.91 3.59
N ASP A 124 -7.37 -8.95 4.46
CA ASP A 124 -6.52 -7.80 4.15
C ASP A 124 -5.04 -8.21 4.05
N ARG A 125 -4.56 -9.10 4.92
CA ARG A 125 -3.22 -9.71 4.79
C ARG A 125 -3.05 -10.51 3.50
N MET A 126 -4.03 -11.34 3.14
CA MET A 126 -4.03 -12.10 1.88
C MET A 126 -3.97 -11.16 0.67
N ARG A 127 -4.68 -10.03 0.71
CA ARG A 127 -4.62 -9.00 -0.33
C ARG A 127 -3.22 -8.42 -0.47
N LEU A 128 -2.58 -8.03 0.64
CA LEU A 128 -1.21 -7.50 0.62
C LEU A 128 -0.18 -8.52 0.13
N ARG A 129 -0.33 -9.80 0.49
CA ARG A 129 0.50 -10.88 -0.08
C ARG A 129 0.30 -10.95 -1.59
N ALA A 130 -0.94 -10.95 -2.08
CA ALA A 130 -1.22 -11.02 -3.51
C ALA A 130 -0.64 -9.80 -4.27
N MET A 131 -0.83 -8.59 -3.74
CA MET A 131 -0.39 -7.35 -4.37
C MET A 131 1.14 -7.18 -4.43
N THR A 132 1.86 -7.75 -3.45
CA THR A 132 3.33 -7.66 -3.38
C THR A 132 4.04 -8.79 -4.12
N LYS A 133 3.32 -9.73 -4.76
CA LYS A 133 3.93 -10.69 -5.71
C LYS A 133 4.48 -9.92 -6.91
N ALA A 134 5.67 -10.32 -7.39
CA ALA A 134 6.33 -9.66 -8.53
C ALA A 134 5.53 -9.79 -9.83
N SER A 135 4.89 -10.95 -10.02
CA SER A 135 3.91 -11.21 -11.06
C SER A 135 3.05 -12.40 -10.64
N TYR A 136 1.85 -12.48 -11.17
CA TYR A 136 1.18 -13.77 -11.35
C TYR A 136 1.76 -14.37 -12.62
N ASP A 137 2.45 -15.51 -12.53
CA ASP A 137 3.17 -16.13 -13.66
C ASP A 137 2.37 -16.02 -14.97
N ASN A 138 2.90 -15.25 -15.95
CA ASN A 138 2.43 -15.09 -17.34
C ASN A 138 1.26 -14.13 -17.66
N LEU A 139 1.02 -13.05 -16.89
CA LEU A 139 -0.01 -12.05 -17.23
C LEU A 139 0.54 -10.66 -17.62
N TRP A 140 1.64 -10.63 -18.36
CA TRP A 140 1.96 -9.45 -19.18
C TRP A 140 1.38 -9.68 -20.56
N SER A 141 0.56 -8.75 -21.02
CA SER A 141 0.12 -8.70 -22.41
C SER A 141 1.35 -8.74 -23.32
N ALA A 142 1.34 -9.66 -24.29
CA ALA A 142 2.44 -9.82 -25.24
C ALA A 142 2.73 -8.55 -26.07
N ASP A 143 1.85 -7.55 -25.99
CA ASP A 143 1.96 -6.27 -26.68
C ASP A 143 2.73 -5.20 -25.87
N GLY A 144 2.99 -5.39 -24.57
CA GLY A 144 3.63 -4.38 -23.70
C GLY A 144 2.80 -3.10 -23.55
N VAL A 145 1.54 -3.12 -23.98
CA VAL A 145 0.62 -1.96 -24.05
C VAL A 145 -0.53 -2.11 -23.07
N THR A 146 -1.07 -3.31 -22.92
CA THR A 146 -2.26 -3.55 -22.09
C THR A 146 -1.86 -3.69 -20.63
N LEU A 147 -2.39 -2.80 -19.76
CA LEU A 147 -2.22 -2.90 -18.31
C LEU A 147 -2.68 -4.29 -17.83
N PRO A 148 -1.97 -4.93 -16.90
CA PRO A 148 -2.37 -6.23 -16.40
C PRO A 148 -3.79 -6.17 -15.83
N GLU A 149 -4.61 -7.15 -16.19
CA GLU A 149 -6.00 -7.28 -15.73
C GLU A 149 -6.08 -7.40 -14.19
N HIS A 150 -5.01 -7.91 -13.59
CA HIS A 150 -4.86 -8.10 -12.15
C HIS A 150 -3.70 -7.25 -11.59
N VAL A 151 -3.95 -6.63 -10.44
CA VAL A 151 -3.03 -5.70 -9.77
C VAL A 151 -1.98 -6.47 -8.97
N CYS A 152 -0.70 -6.30 -9.31
CA CYS A 152 0.43 -6.82 -8.55
C CYS A 152 1.68 -5.94 -8.76
N GLY A 153 2.81 -6.34 -8.20
CA GLY A 153 4.07 -5.62 -8.35
C GLY A 153 4.24 -4.43 -7.41
N TYR A 154 3.44 -4.34 -6.32
CA TYR A 154 3.75 -3.42 -5.23
C TYR A 154 5.07 -3.84 -4.58
N VAL A 155 5.98 -2.89 -4.39
CA VAL A 155 7.27 -3.14 -3.75
C VAL A 155 7.08 -3.48 -2.28
N LEU A 156 6.24 -2.73 -1.58
CA LEU A 156 5.93 -2.93 -0.16
C LEU A 156 4.42 -2.91 0.12
N GLY A 157 4.00 -3.77 1.04
CA GLY A 157 2.67 -3.76 1.64
C GLY A 157 2.77 -3.53 3.15
N TYR A 158 1.85 -2.75 3.71
CA TYR A 158 1.76 -2.50 5.14
C TYR A 158 0.36 -2.80 5.66
N TYR A 159 0.27 -3.66 6.66
CA TYR A 159 -0.95 -3.85 7.45
C TYR A 159 -0.77 -3.16 8.79
N LEU A 160 -1.66 -2.23 9.12
CA LEU A 160 -1.64 -1.47 10.37
C LEU A 160 -2.83 -1.87 11.21
N GLU A 161 -2.56 -2.34 12.42
CA GLU A 161 -3.58 -2.65 13.40
C GLU A 161 -3.52 -1.66 14.57
N LEU A 162 -4.60 -0.91 14.75
CA LEU A 162 -4.77 0.02 15.86
C LEU A 162 -5.35 -0.70 17.07
N ASP A 163 -4.55 -0.79 18.13
CA ASP A 163 -5.03 -1.10 19.47
C ASP A 163 -5.30 0.23 20.20
N ARG A 164 -6.50 0.43 20.76
CA ARG A 164 -6.78 1.63 21.58
C ARG A 164 -6.41 1.44 23.05
N SER A 165 -6.27 0.20 23.50
CA SER A 165 -5.86 -0.13 24.87
C SER A 165 -4.36 0.06 25.08
N LYS A 166 -3.58 -0.03 24.00
CA LYS A 166 -2.16 0.30 23.93
C LYS A 166 -2.00 1.35 22.83
N PRO A 167 -1.64 2.61 23.10
CA PRO A 167 -1.61 3.66 22.10
C PRO A 167 -0.44 3.45 21.12
N ALA A 168 -0.61 2.48 20.25
CA ALA A 168 0.35 2.01 19.28
C ALA A 168 -0.36 1.38 18.08
N PHE A 169 0.30 1.45 16.93
CA PHE A 169 -0.03 0.61 15.78
C PHE A 169 0.90 -0.59 15.78
N ALA A 170 0.35 -1.80 15.70
CA ALA A 170 1.10 -2.96 15.25
C ALA A 170 1.19 -2.90 13.72
N VAL A 171 2.39 -3.06 13.17
CA VAL A 171 2.65 -2.93 11.74
C VAL A 171 3.27 -4.23 11.24
N GLU A 172 2.66 -4.82 10.22
CA GLU A 172 3.20 -5.95 9.47
C GLU A 172 3.64 -5.48 8.08
N VAL A 173 4.83 -5.91 7.65
CA VAL A 173 5.42 -5.56 6.35
C VAL A 173 5.37 -6.76 5.42
N PHE A 174 4.95 -6.52 4.19
CA PHE A 174 4.86 -7.51 3.13
C PHE A 174 5.76 -7.13 1.95
N GLU A 175 6.53 -8.09 1.46
CA GLU A 175 7.40 -7.96 0.29
C GLU A 175 7.42 -9.30 -0.46
N LYS A 176 7.36 -9.26 -1.81
CA LYS A 176 7.41 -10.48 -2.65
C LYS A 176 6.38 -11.54 -2.24
N GLY A 177 5.20 -11.10 -1.80
CA GLY A 177 4.11 -11.96 -1.35
C GLY A 177 4.26 -12.60 0.02
N ASN A 178 5.26 -12.20 0.79
CA ASN A 178 5.54 -12.76 2.12
C ASN A 178 5.54 -11.65 3.17
N GLN A 179 5.08 -11.97 4.38
CA GLN A 179 5.30 -11.11 5.54
C GLN A 179 6.78 -11.22 5.94
N THR A 180 7.49 -10.10 5.97
CA THR A 180 8.94 -10.04 6.19
C THR A 180 9.31 -9.48 7.56
N MET A 181 8.48 -8.62 8.12
CA MET A 181 8.76 -7.95 9.40
C MET A 181 7.46 -7.58 10.14
N THR A 182 7.57 -7.48 11.46
CA THR A 182 6.56 -6.84 12.31
C THR A 182 7.24 -5.88 13.27
N PHE A 183 6.63 -4.73 13.52
CA PHE A 183 7.09 -3.75 14.50
C PHE A 183 5.90 -2.97 15.09
N GLU A 184 6.14 -2.19 16.13
CA GLU A 184 5.14 -1.31 16.74
C GLU A 184 5.57 0.15 16.62
N VAL A 185 4.59 1.05 16.48
CA VAL A 185 4.79 2.50 16.53
C VAL A 185 3.85 3.09 17.56
N ALA A 186 4.41 3.56 18.68
CA ALA A 186 3.67 4.16 19.80
C ALA A 186 3.38 5.65 19.59
N PHE A 187 2.33 6.17 20.24
CA PHE A 187 1.94 7.58 20.18
C PHE A 187 1.39 8.20 21.47
#